data_AF-A0A3P8M4H1-F1
#
_entry.id   AF-A0A3P8M4H1-F1
#
_cell.length_a   1.000
_cell.length_b   1.000
_cell.length_c   1.000
_cell.angle_alpha   90.00
_cell.angle_beta   90.00
_cell.angle_gamma   90.00
#
_symmetry.space_group_name_H-M   'P 1'
#
loop_
_entity.id
_entity.type
_entity.pdbx_description
1 polymer ?
#
loop_
_entity_poly.entity_id
_entity_poly.type
_entity_poly.pdbx_seq_one_letter_code
_entity_poly.pdbx_strand_id
1 'polypeptide(L)'
;MVDPIDGTANFARGIAHFCVCIAWVRHGITELGAIYNPVSQELYLARRGHYALKNGHRCACNTITDAQRACVELGWSSRHSQRHYLDVMAAILNLGASVRRGGSGALALAWVAEGRTDGLRRNSYEHLGLPGRAAAGA
;
A
#
# COMPACT_ATOMS: atom_id res chain seq x y z
N MET A 1 -2.52 12.66 -11.93
CA MET A 1 -3.37 11.46 -11.81
C MET A 1 -4.29 11.66 -10.61
N VAL A 2 -5.55 11.25 -10.71
CA VAL A 2 -6.54 11.40 -9.63
C VAL A 2 -7.39 10.14 -9.59
N ASP A 3 -7.60 9.58 -8.40
CA ASP A 3 -8.66 8.61 -8.10
C ASP A 3 -9.59 9.24 -7.06
N PRO A 4 -10.84 9.58 -7.44
CA PRO A 4 -11.77 10.21 -6.51
C PRO A 4 -12.20 9.25 -5.39
N ILE A 5 -12.17 7.92 -5.59
CA ILE A 5 -12.59 6.93 -4.59
C ILE A 5 -11.82 5.61 -4.80
N ASP A 6 -10.62 5.50 -4.20
CA ASP A 6 -9.95 4.21 -4.02
C ASP A 6 -10.61 3.47 -2.85
N GLY A 7 -10.99 2.21 -3.09
CA GLY A 7 -11.84 1.45 -2.18
C GLY A 7 -13.34 1.55 -2.51
N THR A 8 -13.71 1.70 -3.79
CA THR A 8 -15.10 1.82 -4.25
C THR A 8 -16.03 0.74 -3.70
N ALA A 9 -15.56 -0.51 -3.58
CA ALA A 9 -16.36 -1.62 -3.03
C ALA A 9 -16.68 -1.45 -1.53
N ASN A 10 -15.76 -0.85 -0.77
CA ASN A 10 -15.96 -0.49 0.64
C ASN A 10 -16.92 0.69 0.75
N PHE A 11 -16.67 1.74 -0.03
CA PHE A 11 -17.55 2.93 -0.10
C PHE A 11 -19.01 2.55 -0.38
N ALA A 12 -19.25 1.75 -1.42
CA ALA A 12 -20.60 1.30 -1.81
C ALA A 12 -21.30 0.44 -0.75
N ARG A 13 -20.55 -0.14 0.20
CA ARG A 13 -21.06 -0.97 1.30
C ARG A 13 -21.09 -0.26 2.64
N GLY A 14 -20.74 1.03 2.69
CA GLY A 14 -20.64 1.79 3.94
C GLY A 14 -19.47 1.39 4.84
N ILE A 15 -18.48 0.66 4.32
CA ILE A 15 -17.28 0.30 5.08
C ILE A 15 -16.34 1.51 5.07
N ALA A 16 -15.99 2.01 6.27
CA ALA A 16 -15.19 3.21 6.53
C ALA A 16 -13.68 3.06 6.18
N HIS A 17 -13.36 2.47 5.03
CA HIS A 17 -11.99 2.25 4.57
C HIS A 17 -11.89 2.52 3.06
N PHE A 18 -11.83 3.80 2.71
CA PHE A 18 -11.68 4.31 1.35
C PHE A 18 -11.01 5.69 1.41
N CYS A 19 -10.50 6.17 0.29
CA CYS A 19 -9.83 7.47 0.23
C CYS A 19 -9.91 8.13 -1.14
N VAL A 20 -9.63 9.42 -1.16
CA VAL A 20 -9.27 10.16 -2.38
C VAL A 20 -7.74 10.08 -2.52
N CYS A 21 -7.21 9.85 -3.72
CA CYS A 21 -5.79 10.01 -3.95
C CYS A 21 -5.46 10.82 -5.21
N ILE A 22 -4.41 11.63 -5.11
CA ILE A 22 -3.95 12.54 -6.15
C ILE A 22 -2.43 12.43 -6.26
N ALA A 23 -1.91 12.39 -7.48
CA ALA A 23 -0.48 12.44 -7.74
C ALA A 23 -0.16 13.45 -8.84
N TRP A 24 0.87 14.26 -8.61
CA TRP A 24 1.47 15.09 -9.66
C TRP A 24 2.62 14.34 -10.29
N VAL A 25 2.52 14.13 -11.60
CA VAL A 25 3.50 13.39 -12.40
C VAL A 25 4.09 14.36 -13.41
N ARG A 26 5.42 14.44 -13.44
CA ARG A 26 6.18 15.29 -14.36
C ARG A 26 7.21 14.42 -15.09
N HIS A 27 7.17 14.40 -16.42
CA HIS A 27 8.02 13.55 -17.26
C HIS A 27 7.98 12.06 -16.85
N GLY A 28 6.79 11.54 -16.53
CA GLY A 28 6.62 10.15 -16.10
C GLY A 28 7.04 9.84 -14.66
N ILE A 29 7.57 10.82 -13.91
CA ILE A 29 8.02 10.66 -12.52
C ILE A 29 6.98 11.27 -11.58
N THR A 30 6.54 10.52 -10.57
CA THR A 30 5.67 11.02 -9.50
C THR A 30 6.49 11.94 -8.58
N GLU A 31 6.17 13.23 -8.58
CA GLU A 31 6.87 14.24 -7.78
C GLU A 31 6.17 14.51 -6.44
N LEU A 32 4.83 14.55 -6.46
CA LEU A 32 3.99 14.77 -5.29
C LEU A 32 2.85 13.75 -5.25
N GLY A 33 2.45 13.35 -4.05
CA GLY A 33 1.30 12.48 -3.81
C GLY A 33 0.52 12.94 -2.59
N ALA A 34 -0.80 12.77 -2.64
CA ALA A 34 -1.72 12.98 -1.53
C ALA A 34 -2.71 11.82 -1.46
N ILE A 35 -2.96 11.31 -0.25
CA ILE A 35 -4.00 10.32 0.05
C ILE A 35 -4.81 10.87 1.21
N TYR A 36 -6.13 10.93 1.08
CA TYR A 36 -7.00 11.44 2.14
C TYR A 36 -8.14 10.47 2.42
N ASN A 37 -8.17 9.91 3.62
CA ASN A 37 -9.34 9.18 4.12
C ASN A 37 -10.28 10.19 4.80
N PRO A 38 -11.47 10.47 4.23
CA PRO A 38 -12.39 11.45 4.79
C PRO A 38 -13.06 10.98 6.09
N VAL A 39 -13.12 9.67 6.33
CA VAL A 39 -13.77 9.12 7.54
C VAL A 39 -12.85 9.21 8.74
N SER A 40 -11.58 8.81 8.60
CA SER A 40 -10.59 8.91 9.68
C SER A 40 -9.89 10.27 9.75
N GLN A 41 -10.10 11.15 8.76
CA GLN A 41 -9.42 12.44 8.62
C GLN A 41 -7.89 12.31 8.59
N GLU A 42 -7.41 11.22 7.97
CA GLU A 42 -5.98 10.98 7.78
C GLU A 42 -5.56 11.48 6.40
N LEU A 43 -4.75 12.54 6.39
CA LEU A 43 -4.12 13.10 5.20
C LEU A 43 -2.66 12.68 5.15
N TYR A 44 -2.31 11.91 4.12
CA TYR A 44 -0.94 11.56 3.80
C TYR A 44 -0.44 12.44 2.66
N LEU A 45 0.75 13.00 2.82
CA LEU A 45 1.43 13.83 1.82
C LEU A 45 2.82 13.26 1.55
N ALA A 46 3.17 13.11 0.28
CA ALA A 46 4.49 12.66 -0.13
C ALA A 46 5.10 13.63 -1.14
N ARG A 47 6.41 13.88 -0.99
CA ARG A 47 7.23 14.58 -1.98
C ARG A 47 8.48 13.76 -2.23
N ARG A 48 8.73 13.44 -3.50
CA ARG A 48 9.87 12.62 -3.93
C ARG A 48 11.19 13.20 -3.41
N GLY A 49 12.02 12.35 -2.79
CA GLY A 49 13.32 12.75 -2.24
C GLY A 49 13.26 13.62 -0.98
N HIS A 50 12.08 13.85 -0.40
CA HIS A 50 11.92 14.73 0.76
C HIS A 50 11.18 14.06 1.93
N TYR A 51 9.87 13.90 1.82
CA TYR A 51 9.03 13.50 2.96
C TYR A 51 7.90 12.58 2.57
N ALA A 52 7.48 11.79 3.55
CA ALA A 52 6.16 11.21 3.68
C ALA A 52 5.61 11.66 5.03
N LEU A 53 4.47 12.34 5.04
CA LEU A 53 3.83 12.88 6.23
C LEU A 53 2.42 12.32 6.38
N LYS A 54 1.96 12.17 7.61
CA LYS A 54 0.57 11.97 7.98
C LYS A 54 0.15 13.11 8.91
N ASN A 55 -0.86 13.89 8.52
CA ASN A 55 -1.36 15.02 9.31
C ASN A 55 -0.23 15.94 9.80
N GLY A 56 0.79 16.17 8.96
CA GLY A 56 1.96 16.99 9.28
C GLY A 56 3.11 16.27 10.01
N HIS A 57 2.91 15.06 10.51
CA HIS A 57 3.94 14.28 11.19
C HIS A 57 4.65 13.32 10.24
N ARG A 58 5.96 13.10 10.40
CA ARG A 58 6.71 12.17 9.53
C ARG A 58 6.21 10.74 9.70
N CYS A 59 5.95 10.09 8.58
CA CYS A 59 5.73 8.66 8.53
C CYS A 59 7.07 7.93 8.73
N ALA A 60 7.02 6.78 9.40
CA ALA A 60 8.16 5.89 9.55
C ALA A 60 7.68 4.45 9.32
N CYS A 61 8.29 3.75 8.36
CA CYS A 61 8.02 2.34 8.15
C CYS A 61 8.57 1.52 9.32
N ASN A 62 7.98 0.35 9.56
CA ASN A 62 8.57 -0.61 10.47
C ASN A 62 9.92 -1.14 9.93
N THR A 63 10.83 -1.47 10.84
CA THR A 63 12.16 -2.03 10.52
C THR A 63 12.24 -3.52 10.88
N ILE A 64 11.14 -4.26 10.72
CA ILE A 64 11.09 -5.66 11.11
C ILE A 64 11.95 -6.49 10.14
N THR A 65 12.79 -7.36 10.70
CA THR A 65 13.62 -8.31 9.92
C THR A 65 13.10 -9.74 9.99
N ASP A 66 12.26 -10.04 10.98
CA ASP A 66 11.62 -11.33 11.16
C ASP A 66 10.26 -11.37 10.44
N ALA A 67 10.19 -12.18 9.38
CA ALA A 67 8.98 -12.35 8.59
C ALA A 67 7.80 -12.89 9.41
N GLN A 68 8.05 -13.63 10.51
CA GLN A 68 6.99 -14.18 11.36
C GLN A 68 6.20 -13.10 12.13
N ARG A 69 6.78 -11.89 12.23
CA ARG A 69 6.14 -10.74 12.87
C ARG A 69 5.50 -9.79 11.86
N ALA A 70 5.68 -10.05 10.57
CA ALA A 70 5.20 -9.18 9.51
C ALA A 70 3.70 -9.35 9.25
N CYS A 71 3.05 -8.26 8.88
CA CYS A 71 1.69 -8.21 8.38
C CYS A 71 1.67 -7.62 6.97
N VAL A 72 1.25 -8.42 5.99
CA VAL A 72 1.24 -8.04 4.57
C VAL A 72 -0.19 -7.90 4.08
N GLU A 73 -0.50 -6.76 3.47
CA GLU A 73 -1.76 -6.58 2.77
C GLU A 73 -1.69 -7.16 1.36
N LEU A 74 -2.62 -8.07 1.04
CA LEU A 74 -2.73 -8.70 -0.26
C LEU A 74 -3.94 -8.15 -1.04
N GLY A 75 -3.65 -7.52 -2.18
CA GLY A 75 -4.66 -6.99 -3.08
C GLY A 75 -5.30 -8.07 -3.94
N TRP A 76 -6.62 -8.00 -4.09
CA TRP A 76 -7.37 -8.84 -5.02
C TRP A 76 -7.58 -8.15 -6.37
N SER A 77 -7.55 -8.92 -7.45
CA SER A 77 -7.81 -8.44 -8.81
C SER A 77 -8.44 -9.56 -9.62
N SER A 78 -9.55 -9.26 -10.30
CA SER A 78 -10.19 -10.18 -11.24
C SER A 78 -9.39 -10.40 -12.53
N ARG A 79 -8.32 -9.62 -12.75
CA ARG A 79 -7.43 -9.76 -13.92
C ARG A 79 -6.51 -10.98 -13.83
N HIS A 80 -6.39 -11.60 -12.65
CA HIS A 80 -5.59 -12.81 -12.43
C HIS A 80 -6.49 -13.96 -11.99
N SER A 81 -6.01 -15.19 -12.23
CA SER A 81 -6.74 -16.37 -11.78
C SER A 81 -6.85 -16.41 -10.26
N GLN A 82 -7.93 -17.02 -9.76
CA GLN A 82 -8.08 -17.30 -8.33
C GLN A 82 -6.92 -18.12 -7.81
N ARG A 83 -6.41 -19.06 -8.62
CA ARG A 83 -5.27 -19.89 -8.26
C ARG A 83 -4.01 -19.06 -7.98
N HIS A 84 -3.70 -18.09 -8.85
CA HIS A 84 -2.57 -17.19 -8.63
C HIS A 84 -2.68 -16.42 -7.31
N TYR A 85 -3.86 -15.92 -6.97
CA TYR A 85 -4.08 -15.24 -5.69
C TYR A 85 -3.84 -16.16 -4.49
N LEU A 86 -4.34 -17.40 -4.56
CA LEU A 86 -4.14 -18.39 -3.50
C LEU A 86 -2.66 -18.80 -3.37
N ASP A 87 -1.94 -18.94 -4.49
CA ASP A 87 -0.51 -19.28 -4.47
C ASP A 87 0.32 -18.16 -3.83
N VAL A 88 0.03 -16.88 -4.14
CA VAL A 88 0.70 -15.73 -3.50
C VAL A 88 0.37 -15.67 -2.01
N MET A 89 -0.88 -15.89 -1.63
CA MET A 89 -1.29 -15.93 -0.22
C MET A 89 -0.55 -17.06 0.53
N ALA A 90 -0.51 -18.26 -0.03
CA ALA A 90 0.19 -19.40 0.55
C ALA A 90 1.68 -19.11 0.72
N ALA A 91 2.32 -18.46 -0.27
CA ALA A 91 3.72 -18.07 -0.17
C ALA A 91 3.98 -17.11 1.00
N ILE A 92 3.11 -16.12 1.23
CA ILE A 92 3.24 -15.19 2.36
C ILE A 92 3.06 -15.93 3.70
N LEU A 93 2.04 -16.78 3.81
CA LEU A 93 1.78 -17.56 5.02
C LEU A 93 2.91 -18.53 5.35
N ASN A 94 3.53 -19.16 4.33
CA ASN A 94 4.67 -20.06 4.51
C ASN A 94 5.95 -19.34 4.99
N LEU A 95 6.06 -18.03 4.79
CA LEU A 95 7.11 -17.21 5.40
C LEU A 95 6.83 -16.90 6.88
N GLY A 96 5.66 -17.27 7.39
CA GLY A 96 5.18 -16.97 8.74
C GLY A 96 4.52 -15.61 8.89
N ALA A 97 4.44 -14.81 7.81
CA ALA A 97 3.80 -13.51 7.85
C ALA A 97 2.27 -13.64 7.86
N SER A 98 1.60 -12.77 8.59
CA SER A 98 0.14 -12.67 8.55
C SER A 98 -0.33 -11.96 7.28
N VAL A 99 -1.46 -12.41 6.72
CA VAL A 99 -2.09 -11.82 5.54
C VAL A 99 -3.36 -11.08 5.94
N ARG A 100 -3.54 -9.88 5.41
CA ARG A 100 -4.75 -9.07 5.57
C ARG A 100 -5.23 -8.51 4.23
N ARG A 101 -6.47 -8.02 4.20
CA ARG A 101 -7.08 -7.39 3.02
C ARG A 101 -7.99 -6.24 3.46
N GLY A 102 -7.57 -5.01 3.19
CA GLY A 102 -8.31 -3.79 3.53
C GLY A 102 -9.23 -3.29 2.42
N GLY A 103 -8.90 -3.58 1.15
CA GLY A 103 -9.74 -3.24 0.00
C GLY A 103 -9.55 -1.82 -0.53
N SER A 104 -8.59 -1.06 0.00
CA SER A 104 -8.10 0.20 -0.57
C SER A 104 -6.57 0.09 -0.77
N GLY A 105 -6.13 0.12 -2.02
CA GLY A 105 -4.72 -0.03 -2.34
C GLY A 105 -3.88 1.19 -1.95
N ALA A 106 -4.48 2.38 -2.00
CA ALA A 106 -3.83 3.62 -1.58
C ALA A 106 -3.67 3.66 -0.05
N LEU A 107 -4.70 3.29 0.72
CA LEU A 107 -4.57 3.22 2.18
C LEU A 107 -3.60 2.13 2.63
N ALA A 108 -3.55 0.99 1.94
CA ALA A 108 -2.56 -0.03 2.23
C ALA A 108 -1.12 0.51 2.06
N LEU A 109 -0.85 1.29 1.01
CA LEU A 109 0.45 1.93 0.81
C LEU A 109 0.75 2.98 1.90
N ALA A 110 -0.24 3.78 2.26
CA ALA A 110 -0.12 4.75 3.35
C ALA A 110 0.18 4.08 4.70
N TRP A 111 -0.44 2.93 4.97
CA TRP A 111 -0.23 2.14 6.18
C TRP A 111 1.15 1.50 6.23
N VAL A 112 1.72 1.09 5.09
CA VAL A 112 3.13 0.70 5.01
C VAL A 112 4.04 1.88 5.34
N ALA A 113 3.77 3.06 4.77
CA ALA A 113 4.60 4.24 4.99
C ALA A 113 4.65 4.67 6.48
N GLU A 114 3.54 4.53 7.22
CA GLU A 114 3.47 4.86 8.65
C GLU A 114 3.74 3.68 9.60
N GLY A 115 4.11 2.50 9.09
CA GLY A 115 4.43 1.33 9.92
C GLY A 115 3.22 0.63 10.56
N ARG A 116 2.00 0.84 10.06
CA ARG A 116 0.82 0.06 10.48
C ARG A 116 0.78 -1.34 9.88
N THR A 117 1.40 -1.50 8.72
CA THR A 117 1.58 -2.79 8.02
C THR A 117 3.00 -2.86 7.47
N ASP A 118 3.51 -4.06 7.25
CA ASP A 118 4.92 -4.26 6.90
C ASP A 118 5.15 -4.43 5.41
N GLY A 119 4.09 -4.73 4.66
CA GLY A 119 4.16 -4.83 3.23
C GLY A 119 2.80 -4.73 2.55
N LEU A 120 2.84 -4.45 1.25
CA LEU A 120 1.69 -4.46 0.37
C LEU A 120 2.06 -5.26 -0.88
N ARG A 121 1.30 -6.31 -1.17
CA ARG A 121 1.38 -7.02 -2.44
C ARG A 121 0.11 -6.76 -3.23
N ARG A 122 0.20 -5.93 -4.27
CA ARG A 122 -0.89 -5.78 -5.25
C ARG A 122 -0.63 -6.70 -6.43
N ASN A 123 -1.65 -7.40 -6.90
CA ASN A 123 -1.54 -8.19 -8.12
C ASN A 123 -1.59 -7.32 -9.39
N SER A 124 -2.03 -6.05 -9.30
CA SER A 124 -2.20 -5.14 -10.45
C SER A 124 -1.03 -4.19 -10.71
N TYR A 125 -0.02 -4.15 -9.84
CA TYR A 125 1.16 -3.29 -9.97
C TYR A 125 2.41 -4.11 -9.62
N GLU A 126 3.29 -4.31 -10.60
CA GLU A 126 4.61 -4.89 -10.35
C GLU A 126 5.41 -3.95 -9.45
N HIS A 127 5.93 -4.54 -8.37
CA HIS A 127 7.07 -4.06 -7.59
C HIS A 127 6.91 -2.74 -6.82
N LEU A 128 6.52 -2.82 -5.54
CA LEU A 128 6.99 -1.86 -4.54
C LEU A 128 7.14 -2.53 -3.17
N GLY A 129 8.40 -2.70 -2.75
CA GLY A 129 8.80 -2.67 -1.34
C GLY A 129 8.65 -3.95 -0.53
N LEU A 130 9.63 -4.84 -0.62
CA LEU A 130 10.24 -5.41 0.58
C LEU A 130 11.59 -4.70 0.78
N PRO A 131 11.85 -4.05 1.91
CA PRO A 131 13.19 -3.54 2.21
C PRO A 131 14.11 -4.76 2.40
N GLY A 132 15.03 -4.99 1.45
CA GLY A 132 15.94 -6.13 1.55
C GLY A 132 16.88 -6.41 0.38
N ARG A 133 16.75 -5.77 -0.79
CA ARG A 133 17.76 -5.88 -1.85
C ARG A 133 17.95 -4.57 -2.60
N ALA A 134 18.86 -3.75 -2.10
CA ALA A 134 19.73 -2.99 -2.98
C ALA A 134 20.83 -3.93 -3.50
N ALA A 135 21.26 -3.68 -4.74
CA ALA A 135 22.38 -4.29 -5.48
C ALA A 135 22.12 -5.65 -6.18
N ALA A 136 21.83 -5.58 -7.48
CA ALA A 136 22.63 -6.25 -8.53
C ALA A 136 22.21 -5.77 -9.94
N GLY A 137 23.08 -4.98 -10.57
CA GLY A 137 23.51 -5.10 -11.97
C GLY A 137 22.51 -4.97 -13.13
N ALA A 138 22.93 -4.10 -14.07
CA ALA A 138 22.50 -3.87 -15.45
C ALA A 138 21.33 -2.90 -15.67
#